data_AF-A0A926V3U7-F1
#
_entry.id   AF-A0A926V3U7-F1
#
_cell.length_a   1.000
_cell.length_b   1.000
_cell.length_c   1.000
_cell.angle_alpha   90.00
_cell.angle_beta   90.00
_cell.angle_gamma   90.00
#
_symmetry.space_group_name_H-M   'P 1'
#
loop_
_entity.id
_entity.type
_entity.pdbx_description
1 polymer ?
#
loop_
_entity_poly.entity_id
_entity_poly.type
_entity_poly.pdbx_seq_one_letter_code
_entity_poly.pdbx_strand_id
1 'polypeptide(L)'
;MNESSVLIPRKQVKAELSKERWGACSTRKLDQSTLWRWCDLLGIPTGLNDFTLEEYTQLLRLAQHYRSGGSTKEILEELAK
;
A
#
# COMPACT_ATOMS: atom_id res chain seq x y z
N MET A 1 19.06 -18.46 5.92
CA MET A 1 18.43 -17.18 6.30
C MET A 1 17.00 -17.24 5.77
N ASN A 2 16.05 -17.63 6.63
CA ASN A 2 14.63 -17.76 6.27
C ASN A 2 13.90 -16.51 6.75
N GLU A 3 13.98 -15.42 5.98
CA GLU A 3 13.37 -14.14 6.36
C GLU A 3 12.40 -13.67 5.27
N SER A 4 11.37 -14.45 4.92
CA SER A 4 10.37 -14.01 3.93
C SER A 4 8.99 -14.67 4.07
N SER A 5 8.52 -14.95 5.29
CA SER A 5 7.16 -15.46 5.50
C SER A 5 6.31 -14.57 6.41
N VAL A 6 6.69 -13.29 6.58
CA VAL A 6 5.81 -12.34 7.25
C VAL A 6 4.72 -11.93 6.25
N LEU A 7 3.60 -12.65 6.35
CA LEU A 7 2.38 -12.36 5.63
C LEU A 7 1.52 -11.43 6.48
N ILE A 8 1.18 -10.28 5.91
CA ILE A 8 0.40 -9.22 6.55
C ILE A 8 -1.03 -9.32 6.02
N PRO A 9 -2.03 -9.60 6.87
CA PRO A 9 -3.40 -9.74 6.43
C PRO A 9 -3.93 -8.46 5.80
N ARG A 10 -4.72 -8.58 4.73
CA ARG A 10 -5.36 -7.46 4.03
C ARG A 10 -6.08 -6.50 4.96
N LYS A 11 -6.73 -7.01 6.02
CA LYS A 11 -7.42 -6.18 7.01
C LYS A 11 -6.45 -5.23 7.72
N GLN A 12 -5.27 -5.73 8.07
CA GLN A 12 -4.19 -4.94 8.69
C GLN A 12 -3.61 -3.95 7.67
N VAL A 13 -3.29 -4.41 6.45
CA VAL A 13 -2.81 -3.54 5.35
C VAL A 13 -3.77 -2.37 5.13
N LYS A 14 -5.07 -2.62 4.98
CA LYS A 14 -6.06 -1.56 4.80
C LYS A 14 -6.08 -0.58 5.97
N ALA A 15 -5.98 -1.06 7.21
CA ALA A 15 -6.00 -0.20 8.39
C ALA A 15 -4.77 0.72 8.42
N GLU A 16 -3.58 0.18 8.21
CA GLU A 16 -2.33 0.93 8.23
C GLU A 16 -2.23 1.91 7.05
N LEU A 17 -2.56 1.49 5.82
CA LEU A 17 -2.59 2.39 4.66
C LEU A 17 -3.61 3.52 4.81
N SER A 18 -4.74 3.28 5.49
CA SER A 18 -5.73 4.33 5.78
C SER A 18 -5.13 5.40 6.70
N LYS A 19 -4.50 4.96 7.80
CA LYS A 19 -3.83 5.86 8.75
C LYS A 19 -2.70 6.61 8.08
N GLU A 20 -1.95 5.96 7.21
CA GLU A 20 -0.82 6.58 6.53
C GLU A 20 -1.29 7.63 5.52
N ARG A 21 -2.31 7.32 4.71
CA ARG A 21 -2.83 8.26 3.69
C ARG A 21 -3.53 9.49 4.29
N TRP A 22 -4.36 9.30 5.32
CA TRP A 22 -5.21 10.38 5.86
C TRP A 22 -4.86 10.82 7.28
N GLY A 23 -3.88 10.19 7.93
CA GLY A 23 -3.53 10.42 9.33
C GLY A 23 -4.31 9.53 10.29
N ALA A 24 -3.72 9.26 11.46
CA ALA A 24 -4.29 8.37 12.48
C ALA A 24 -5.65 8.83 13.06
N CYS A 25 -5.96 10.11 12.96
CA CYS A 25 -7.23 10.69 13.43
C CYS A 25 -8.34 10.69 12.36
N SER A 26 -8.07 10.20 11.16
CA SER A 26 -9.06 10.21 10.08
C SER A 26 -10.05 9.07 10.22
N THR A 27 -11.34 9.39 10.07
CA THR A 27 -12.41 8.38 9.93
C THR A 27 -12.43 7.76 8.53
N ARG A 28 -11.67 8.33 7.58
CA ARG A 28 -11.60 7.83 6.20
C ARG A 28 -10.83 6.52 6.17
N LYS A 29 -11.45 5.52 5.55
CA LYS A 29 -10.88 4.19 5.36
C LYS A 29 -10.55 3.98 3.89
N LEU A 30 -9.50 3.23 3.66
CA LEU A 30 -9.07 2.85 2.32
C LEU A 30 -10.12 1.89 1.78
N ASP A 31 -10.78 2.31 0.70
CA ASP A 31 -11.73 1.45 0.03
C ASP A 31 -11.00 0.27 -0.62
N GLN A 32 -11.69 -0.86 -0.75
CA GLN A 32 -11.14 -2.06 -1.38
C GLN A 32 -10.78 -1.81 -2.85
N SER A 33 -11.58 -1.02 -3.58
CA SER A 33 -11.29 -0.65 -4.96
C SER A 33 -10.00 0.16 -5.07
N THR A 34 -9.74 1.05 -4.11
CA THR A 34 -8.52 1.86 -4.06
C THR A 34 -7.30 0.99 -3.79
N LEU A 35 -7.40 0.05 -2.84
CA LEU A 35 -6.32 -0.90 -2.58
C LEU A 35 -5.97 -1.69 -3.84
N TRP A 36 -6.96 -2.20 -4.56
CA TRP A 36 -6.72 -2.98 -5.78
C TRP A 36 -6.10 -2.15 -6.89
N ARG A 37 -6.52 -0.89 -7.07
CA ARG A 37 -5.85 0.02 -8.00
C ARG A 37 -4.40 0.23 -7.65
N TRP A 38 -4.07 0.34 -6.37
CA TRP A 38 -2.68 0.48 -5.94
C TRP A 38 -1.87 -0.79 -6.14
N CYS A 39 -2.48 -1.95 -5.90
CA CYS A 39 -1.85 -3.24 -6.20
C CYS A 39 -1.54 -3.34 -7.70
N ASP A 40 -2.51 -3.03 -8.55
CA ASP A 40 -2.37 -3.02 -10.01
C ASP A 40 -1.24 -2.08 -10.48
N LEU A 41 -1.19 -0.86 -9.94
CA LEU A 41 -0.12 0.10 -10.21
C LEU A 41 1.29 -0.43 -9.84
N LEU A 42 1.37 -1.23 -8.77
CA LEU A 42 2.62 -1.80 -8.27
C LEU A 42 2.94 -3.19 -8.87
N GLY A 43 2.07 -3.72 -9.75
CA GLY A 43 2.20 -5.08 -10.27
C GLY A 43 1.92 -6.19 -9.24
N ILE A 44 1.30 -5.84 -8.11
CA ILE A 44 0.92 -6.78 -7.05
C ILE A 44 -0.39 -7.46 -7.45
N PRO A 45 -0.51 -8.80 -7.33
CA PRO A 45 -1.75 -9.51 -7.64
C PRO A 45 -2.95 -8.94 -6.87
N THR A 46 -4.05 -8.68 -7.57
CA THR A 46 -5.29 -8.24 -6.93
C THR A 46 -6.02 -9.42 -6.28
N GLY A 47 -6.84 -9.14 -5.26
CA GLY A 47 -7.62 -10.17 -4.57
C GLY A 47 -6.87 -11.00 -3.52
N LEU A 48 -5.60 -10.67 -3.24
CA LEU A 48 -4.85 -11.32 -2.17
C LEU A 48 -5.50 -11.11 -0.79
N ASN A 49 -5.50 -12.17 0.02
CA ASN A 49 -5.90 -12.10 1.42
C ASN A 49 -4.75 -11.62 2.33
N ASP A 50 -3.51 -11.89 1.91
CA ASP A 50 -2.31 -11.62 2.66
C ASP A 50 -1.25 -11.04 1.72
N PHE A 51 -0.47 -10.08 2.23
CA PHE A 51 0.58 -9.39 1.51
C PHE A 51 1.92 -9.73 2.14
N THR A 52 2.94 -9.93 1.33
CA THR A 52 4.32 -9.99 1.81
C THR A 52 4.74 -8.64 2.40
N LEU A 53 5.79 -8.67 3.22
CA LEU A 53 6.38 -7.45 3.77
C LEU A 53 6.84 -6.47 2.68
N GLU A 54 7.33 -6.98 1.54
CA GLU A 54 7.76 -6.16 0.41
C GLU A 54 6.57 -5.44 -0.24
N GLU A 55 5.52 -6.17 -0.61
CA GLU A 55 4.28 -5.63 -1.17
C GLU A 55 3.66 -4.58 -0.24
N TYR A 56 3.61 -4.88 1.06
CA TYR A 56 3.14 -3.94 2.07
C TYR A 56 3.98 -2.67 2.13
N THR A 57 5.30 -2.78 2.07
CA THR A 57 6.22 -1.64 2.12
C THR A 57 6.06 -0.75 0.89
N GLN A 58 5.88 -1.33 -0.30
CA GLN A 58 5.60 -0.57 -1.52
C GLN A 58 4.27 0.18 -1.42
N LEU A 59 3.22 -0.49 -0.93
CA LEU A 59 1.91 0.14 -0.70
C LEU A 59 1.98 1.29 0.32
N LEU A 60 2.78 1.14 1.39
CA LEU A 60 3.02 2.20 2.37
C LEU A 60 3.69 3.42 1.76
N ARG A 61 4.77 3.22 0.99
CA ARG A 61 5.46 4.32 0.29
C ARG A 61 4.50 5.06 -0.63
N LEU A 62 3.67 4.32 -1.36
CA LEU A 62 2.64 4.89 -2.22
C LEU A 62 1.62 5.74 -1.41
N ALA A 63 1.16 5.24 -0.26
CA ALA A 63 0.27 5.98 0.62
C ALA A 63 0.89 7.29 1.14
N GLN A 64 2.16 7.24 1.55
CA GLN A 64 2.93 8.40 2.03
C GLN A 64 3.14 9.43 0.93
N HIS A 65 3.52 8.99 -0.26
CA HIS A 65 3.72 9.86 -1.42
C HIS A 65 2.44 10.62 -1.78
N TYR A 66 1.30 9.93 -1.83
CA TYR A 66 0.03 10.58 -2.06
C TYR A 66 -0.40 11.53 -0.93
N ARG A 67 -0.04 11.25 0.32
CA ARG A 67 -0.31 12.16 1.44
C ARG A 67 0.50 13.44 1.32
N SER A 68 1.73 13.36 0.83
CA SER A 68 2.57 14.52 0.53
C SER A 68 2.11 15.32 -0.69
N GLY A 69 1.05 14.87 -1.38
CA GLY A 69 0.53 15.52 -2.58
C GLY A 69 1.23 15.11 -3.87
N GLY A 70 2.09 14.08 -3.82
CA GLY A 70 2.81 13.58 -4.98
C GLY A 70 1.91 12.80 -5.96
N SER A 71 2.32 12.78 -7.22
CA SER A 71 1.55 12.19 -8.32
C SER A 71 1.84 10.71 -8.50
N THR A 72 0.88 9.96 -9.03
CA THR A 72 1.07 8.53 -9.35
C THR A 72 2.26 8.30 -10.28
N LYS A 73 2.53 9.23 -11.21
CA LYS A 73 3.66 9.11 -12.13
C LYS A 73 5.01 9.19 -11.39
N GLU A 74 5.15 10.12 -10.46
CA GLU A 74 6.40 10.37 -9.73
C GLU A 74 6.81 9.16 -8.89
N ILE A 75 5.87 8.58 -8.15
CA ILE A 75 6.13 7.39 -7.33
C ILE A 75 6.42 6.14 -8.18
N LEU A 76 5.79 5.99 -9.34
CA LEU A 76 6.11 4.89 -10.26
C LEU A 76 7.52 5.04 -10.84
N GLU A 77 7.95 6.26 -11.18
CA GLU A 77 9.32 6.54 -11.60
C GLU A 77 10.35 6.33 -10.46
N GLU A 78 9.96 6.57 -9.21
CA GLU A 78 10.80 6.32 -8.03
C GLU A 78 10.94 4.82 -7.74
N LEU A 79 9.85 4.05 -7.85
CA LEU A 79 9.84 2.61 -7.61
C LEU A 79 10.44 1.79 -8.76
N ALA A 80 10.53 2.36 -9.96
CA ALA A 80 11.17 1.74 -11.13
C ALA A 80 12.71 1.92 -11.16
N LYS A 81 13.29 2.70 -10.23
CA LYS A 81 14.73 2.93 -10.07
C LYS A 81 15.33 2.04 -9.00
#